data_AF-A0A943N8N4-F1
#
_entry.id   AF-A0A943N8N4-F1
#
_cell.length_a   1.000
_cell.length_b   1.000
_cell.length_c   1.000
_cell.angle_alpha   90.00
_cell.angle_beta   90.00
_cell.angle_gamma   90.00
#
_symmetry.space_group_name_H-M   'P 1'
#
loop_
_entity.id
_entity.type
_entity.pdbx_description
1 polymer ?
#
loop_
_entity_poly.entity_id
_entity_poly.type
_entity_poly.pdbx_seq_one_letter_code
_entity_poly.pdbx_strand_id
1 'polypeptide(L)'
;NGMGEGGVRILLIEQIESNYGAIGCTYENGIWQNIALDVRTGEGMDSIICHEIWHATENHILTKDYSAILPDEWNALNPEGFEYYWDATLVNNAHEWTLYSGDIDNVYFVDSYACVDEKEDRTRIMEYFMTHDDEAELLIQSSAIRKKLELMCRAIRSTFDTSSWENVRWERLL
;
A
#
# COMPACT_ATOMS: atom_id res chain seq x y z
N ASN A 1 25.47 12.70 8.22
CA ASN A 1 25.38 11.36 7.60
C ASN A 1 26.43 10.45 8.21
N GLY A 2 26.20 9.99 9.44
CA GLY A 2 26.96 8.87 9.99
C GLY A 2 26.35 7.59 9.44
N MET A 3 27.10 6.82 8.66
CA MET A 3 26.71 5.43 8.40
C MET A 3 26.65 4.70 9.75
N GLY A 4 25.44 4.30 10.18
CA GLY A 4 25.23 3.60 11.46
C GLY A 4 23.83 3.68 12.07
N GLU A 5 22.96 4.59 11.61
CA GLU A 5 21.65 4.86 12.25
C GLU A 5 20.43 4.22 11.55
N GLY A 6 20.67 3.27 10.64
CA GLY A 6 19.59 2.63 9.88
C GLY A 6 19.21 3.42 8.62
N GLY A 7 18.16 2.97 7.93
CA GLY A 7 17.70 3.57 6.67
C GLY A 7 17.08 2.55 5.71
N VAL A 8 16.92 2.97 4.45
CA VAL A 8 16.37 2.13 3.37
C VAL A 8 17.50 1.53 2.53
N ARG A 9 17.42 0.23 2.22
CA ARG A 9 18.30 -0.47 1.28
C ARG A 9 17.47 -1.02 0.13
N ILE A 10 17.88 -0.71 -1.08
CA ILE A 10 17.30 -1.28 -2.30
C ILE A 10 18.25 -2.35 -2.82
N LEU A 11 17.74 -3.58 -2.93
CA LEU A 11 18.47 -4.78 -3.32
C LEU A 11 17.94 -5.24 -4.68
N LEU A 12 18.73 -5.03 -5.73
CA LEU A 12 18.44 -5.55 -7.05
C LEU A 12 18.91 -7.01 -7.12
N ILE A 13 17.98 -7.94 -7.35
CA ILE A 13 18.27 -9.38 -7.34
C ILE A 13 17.74 -10.06 -8.60
N GLU A 14 18.37 -11.17 -8.99
CA GLU A 14 17.99 -11.89 -10.20
C GLU A 14 16.62 -12.55 -10.08
N GLN A 15 16.32 -13.21 -8.96
CA GLN A 15 15.03 -13.86 -8.74
C GLN A 15 14.63 -13.82 -7.27
N ILE A 16 13.36 -13.53 -7.00
CA ILE A 16 12.73 -13.89 -5.72
C ILE A 16 12.09 -15.28 -5.87
N GLU A 17 12.45 -16.20 -4.98
CA GLU A 17 11.81 -17.52 -4.89
C GLU A 17 10.63 -17.45 -3.92
N SER A 18 9.39 -17.52 -4.45
CA SER A 18 8.18 -17.62 -3.63
C SER A 18 7.13 -18.52 -4.27
N ASN A 19 6.22 -19.06 -3.45
CA ASN A 19 5.16 -19.98 -3.90
C ASN A 19 4.00 -19.27 -4.62
N TYR A 20 4.04 -17.94 -4.70
CA TYR A 20 3.00 -17.08 -5.27
C TYR A 20 3.56 -16.05 -6.26
N GLY A 21 4.83 -16.19 -6.66
CA GLY A 21 5.43 -15.38 -7.73
C GLY A 21 5.75 -13.92 -7.34
N ALA A 22 6.24 -13.70 -6.13
CA ALA A 22 6.63 -12.37 -5.66
C ALA A 22 7.74 -11.77 -6.54
N ILE A 23 7.61 -10.48 -6.87
CA ILE A 23 8.55 -9.72 -7.71
C ILE A 23 9.12 -8.49 -6.98
N GLY A 24 8.54 -8.14 -5.83
CA GLY A 24 9.07 -7.23 -4.82
C GLY A 24 8.95 -7.87 -3.43
N CYS A 25 9.76 -7.40 -2.47
CA CYS A 25 9.57 -7.75 -1.07
C CYS A 25 10.21 -6.71 -0.14
N THR A 26 9.45 -6.28 0.86
CA THR A 26 9.92 -5.41 1.94
C THR A 26 10.05 -6.17 3.25
N TYR A 27 11.19 -6.03 3.93
CA TYR A 27 11.41 -6.63 5.24
C TYR A 27 12.39 -5.83 6.10
N GLU A 28 12.23 -5.95 7.41
CA GLU A 28 13.08 -5.30 8.40
C GLU A 28 14.28 -6.18 8.79
N ASN A 29 15.45 -5.59 8.96
CA ASN A 29 16.61 -6.24 9.57
C ASN A 29 17.28 -5.28 10.56
N GLY A 30 16.90 -5.39 11.83
CA GLY A 30 17.25 -4.41 12.85
C GLY A 30 16.64 -3.05 12.51
N ILE A 31 17.47 -2.03 12.36
CA ILE A 31 17.06 -0.66 12.05
C ILE A 31 16.99 -0.35 10.54
N TRP A 32 17.03 -1.39 9.70
CA TRP A 32 17.03 -1.25 8.24
C TRP A 32 15.71 -1.72 7.62
N GLN A 33 15.13 -0.90 6.76
CA GLN A 33 14.09 -1.29 5.81
C GLN A 33 14.77 -1.79 4.53
N ASN A 34 14.57 -3.06 4.16
CA ASN A 34 15.15 -3.63 2.95
C ASN A 34 14.03 -3.82 1.94
N ILE A 35 14.24 -3.35 0.72
CA ILE A 35 13.36 -3.52 -0.44
C ILE A 35 14.13 -4.35 -1.46
N ALA A 36 13.69 -5.57 -1.72
CA ALA A 36 14.25 -6.44 -2.74
C ALA A 36 13.38 -6.39 -4.01
N LEU A 37 14.00 -6.25 -5.17
CA LEU A 37 13.33 -6.13 -6.47
C LEU A 37 13.90 -7.16 -7.45
N ASP A 38 13.04 -7.99 -8.04
CA ASP A 38 13.39 -8.94 -9.10
C ASP A 38 13.62 -8.18 -10.43
N VAL A 39 14.86 -8.16 -10.92
CA VAL A 39 15.25 -7.38 -12.11
C VAL A 39 14.92 -8.05 -13.44
N ARG A 40 14.41 -9.28 -13.45
CA ARG A 40 14.01 -9.95 -14.71
C ARG A 40 12.69 -9.41 -15.22
N THR A 41 11.92 -8.75 -14.37
CA THR A 41 10.64 -8.14 -14.72
C THR A 41 10.87 -6.65 -15.01
N GLY A 42 10.65 -6.22 -16.25
CA GLY A 42 10.77 -4.79 -16.62
C GLY A 42 9.44 -4.04 -16.61
N GLU A 43 8.32 -4.73 -16.80
CA GLU A 43 6.98 -4.15 -16.86
C GLU A 43 6.39 -3.99 -15.45
N GLY A 44 5.76 -2.84 -15.17
CA GLY A 44 5.15 -2.55 -13.87
C GLY A 44 6.13 -2.28 -12.73
N MET A 45 7.42 -2.10 -13.02
CA MET A 45 8.48 -1.89 -12.02
C MET A 45 8.26 -0.62 -11.18
N ASP A 46 7.72 0.44 -11.76
CA ASP A 46 7.34 1.66 -11.04
C ASP A 46 6.26 1.37 -9.98
N SER A 47 5.28 0.54 -10.33
CA SER A 47 4.23 0.08 -9.43
C SER A 47 4.79 -0.74 -8.27
N ILE A 48 5.63 -1.73 -8.56
CA ILE A 48 6.30 -2.57 -7.55
C ILE A 48 7.16 -1.70 -6.63
N ILE A 49 7.90 -0.72 -7.17
CA ILE A 49 8.70 0.18 -6.35
C ILE A 49 7.80 0.99 -5.39
N CYS A 50 6.68 1.54 -5.88
CA CYS A 50 5.77 2.30 -5.02
C CYS A 50 5.10 1.43 -3.95
N HIS A 51 4.74 0.19 -4.31
CA HIS A 51 4.23 -0.84 -3.42
C HIS A 51 5.20 -1.09 -2.25
N GLU A 52 6.44 -1.45 -2.57
CA GLU A 52 7.44 -1.79 -1.55
C GLU A 52 7.89 -0.57 -0.72
N ILE A 53 7.98 0.61 -1.35
CA ILE A 53 8.26 1.85 -0.61
C ILE A 53 7.15 2.16 0.40
N TRP A 54 5.88 1.87 0.07
CA TRP A 54 4.79 2.06 1.02
C TRP A 54 4.93 1.11 2.22
N HIS A 55 5.22 -0.18 2.02
CA HIS A 55 5.48 -1.08 3.15
C HIS A 55 6.57 -0.55 4.08
N ALA A 56 7.69 -0.07 3.52
CA ALA A 56 8.77 0.52 4.31
C ALA A 56 8.33 1.81 5.04
N THR A 57 7.48 2.61 4.40
CA THR A 57 6.90 3.85 4.96
C THR A 57 5.95 3.51 6.11
N GLU A 58 5.07 2.54 5.93
CA GLU A 58 4.12 2.07 6.93
C GLU A 58 4.85 1.49 8.15
N ASN A 59 5.87 0.65 7.95
CA ASN A 59 6.66 0.12 9.06
C ASN A 59 7.28 1.25 9.89
N HIS A 60 7.75 2.32 9.24
CA HIS A 60 8.27 3.50 9.94
C HIS A 60 7.18 4.22 10.73
N ILE A 61 6.01 4.44 10.12
CA ILE A 61 4.85 5.06 10.77
C ILE A 61 4.48 4.27 12.03
N LEU A 62 4.28 2.96 11.91
CA LEU A 62 3.84 2.11 13.02
C LEU A 62 4.91 1.93 14.11
N THR A 63 6.19 2.03 13.75
CA THR A 63 7.29 2.06 14.74
C THR A 63 7.27 3.33 15.58
N LYS A 64 6.88 4.46 14.99
CA LYS A 64 6.82 5.77 15.66
C LYS A 64 5.52 5.95 16.44
N ASP A 65 4.40 5.55 15.84
CA ASP A 65 3.07 5.60 16.41
C ASP A 65 2.26 4.40 15.92
N TYR A 66 2.20 3.37 16.76
CA TYR A 66 1.43 2.16 16.47
C TYR A 66 -0.08 2.42 16.35
N SER A 67 -0.56 3.57 16.81
CA SER A 67 -1.96 3.98 16.76
C SER A 67 -2.30 4.91 15.59
N ALA A 68 -1.33 5.19 14.71
CA ALA A 68 -1.51 6.10 13.58
C ALA A 68 -2.63 5.61 12.62
N ILE A 69 -2.78 4.30 12.47
CA ILE A 69 -3.87 3.64 11.73
C ILE A 69 -4.43 2.52 12.62
N LEU A 70 -5.55 2.76 13.28
CA LEU A 70 -6.16 1.77 14.18
C LEU A 70 -6.89 0.68 13.38
N PRO A 71 -6.75 -0.60 13.73
CA PRO A 71 -7.44 -1.70 13.05
C PRO A 71 -8.97 -1.49 12.98
N ASP A 72 -9.59 -1.07 14.08
CA ASP A 72 -11.05 -0.85 14.12
C ASP A 72 -11.49 0.30 13.20
N GLU A 73 -10.70 1.37 13.11
CA GLU A 73 -10.96 2.52 12.24
C GLU A 73 -10.82 2.13 10.77
N TRP A 74 -9.79 1.34 10.44
CA TRP A 74 -9.57 0.82 9.09
C TRP A 74 -10.67 -0.17 8.68
N ASN A 75 -10.96 -1.16 9.53
CA ASN A 75 -11.92 -2.21 9.26
C ASN A 75 -13.36 -1.68 9.14
N ALA A 76 -13.70 -0.59 9.83
CA ALA A 76 -14.98 0.09 9.66
C ALA A 76 -15.18 0.69 8.24
N LEU A 77 -14.11 0.80 7.45
CA LEU A 77 -14.15 1.23 6.05
C LEU A 77 -14.21 0.05 5.06
N ASN A 78 -14.31 -1.19 5.53
CA ASN A 78 -14.53 -2.37 4.69
C ASN A 78 -16.04 -2.69 4.58
N PRO A 79 -16.47 -3.51 3.59
CA PRO A 79 -17.84 -3.97 3.50
C PRO A 79 -18.30 -4.70 4.77
N GLU A 80 -19.59 -4.64 5.08
CA GLU A 80 -20.15 -5.38 6.22
C GLU A 80 -19.94 -6.89 6.06
N GLY A 81 -19.40 -7.53 7.10
CA GLY A 81 -19.11 -8.97 7.10
C GLY A 81 -17.89 -9.40 6.30
N PHE A 82 -17.10 -8.46 5.75
CA PHE A 82 -15.84 -8.76 5.09
C PHE A 82 -14.77 -9.27 6.07
N GLU A 83 -14.01 -10.26 5.63
CA GLU A 83 -12.79 -10.73 6.29
C GLU A 83 -11.66 -10.86 5.24
N TYR A 84 -10.46 -10.42 5.61
CA TYR A 84 -9.25 -10.63 4.81
C TYR A 84 -8.92 -12.12 4.67
N TYR A 85 -8.31 -12.51 3.54
CA TYR A 85 -8.02 -13.92 3.26
C TYR A 85 -6.86 -14.49 4.06
N TRP A 86 -5.89 -13.65 4.42
CA TRP A 86 -4.63 -14.05 5.05
C TRP A 86 -3.82 -15.07 4.24
N ASP A 87 -4.16 -15.23 2.96
CA ASP A 87 -3.55 -16.18 2.03
C ASP A 87 -3.55 -15.58 0.61
N ALA A 88 -2.36 -15.20 0.14
CA ALA A 88 -2.15 -14.64 -1.18
C ALA A 88 -2.47 -15.62 -2.33
N THR A 89 -2.67 -16.91 -2.04
CA THR A 89 -3.11 -17.89 -3.05
C THR A 89 -4.62 -17.88 -3.29
N LEU A 90 -5.39 -17.17 -2.45
CA LEU A 90 -6.86 -17.05 -2.55
C LEU A 90 -7.35 -15.79 -3.27
N VAL A 91 -6.44 -15.02 -3.85
CA VAL A 91 -6.72 -13.85 -4.68
C VAL A 91 -7.65 -14.28 -5.81
N ASN A 92 -8.90 -13.77 -5.81
CA ASN A 92 -10.01 -13.92 -6.79
C ASN A 92 -11.40 -14.08 -6.11
N ASN A 93 -11.51 -14.08 -4.78
CA ASN A 93 -12.82 -14.21 -4.12
C ASN A 93 -13.55 -12.86 -3.90
N ALA A 94 -12.89 -11.71 -4.09
CA ALA A 94 -13.37 -10.38 -3.68
C ALA A 94 -14.03 -9.56 -4.80
N HIS A 95 -14.27 -10.18 -5.96
CA HIS A 95 -14.53 -9.47 -7.21
C HIS A 95 -15.71 -8.50 -7.19
N GLU A 96 -16.64 -8.54 -6.23
CA GLU A 96 -17.76 -7.59 -6.18
C GLU A 96 -17.41 -6.22 -5.57
N TRP A 97 -16.35 -6.13 -4.75
CA TRP A 97 -15.98 -4.90 -4.03
C TRP A 97 -14.75 -4.17 -4.61
N THR A 98 -14.24 -4.64 -5.75
CA THR A 98 -13.00 -4.14 -6.35
C THR A 98 -13.26 -3.15 -7.47
N LEU A 99 -12.26 -2.36 -7.86
CA LEU A 99 -12.36 -1.54 -9.07
C LEU A 99 -12.76 -2.41 -10.27
N TYR A 100 -13.65 -1.89 -11.12
CA TYR A 100 -14.25 -2.57 -12.29
C TYR A 100 -15.27 -3.69 -12.00
N SER A 101 -15.68 -3.91 -10.74
CA SER A 101 -16.70 -4.90 -10.39
C SER A 101 -18.15 -4.46 -10.67
N GLY A 102 -18.40 -3.15 -10.73
CA GLY A 102 -19.75 -2.60 -10.77
C GLY A 102 -19.81 -1.13 -10.35
N ASP A 103 -20.79 -0.81 -9.50
CA ASP A 103 -21.04 0.55 -9.01
C ASP A 103 -19.88 1.04 -8.13
N ILE A 104 -19.46 2.29 -8.35
CA ILE A 104 -18.38 2.93 -7.59
C ILE A 104 -18.72 3.04 -6.09
N ASP A 105 -20.01 3.13 -5.76
CA ASP A 105 -20.48 3.13 -4.38
C ASP A 105 -20.26 1.78 -3.67
N ASN A 106 -20.01 0.70 -4.42
CA ASN A 106 -19.69 -0.62 -3.89
C ASN A 106 -18.19 -0.97 -3.97
N VAL A 107 -17.33 -0.02 -4.32
CA VAL A 107 -15.88 -0.23 -4.38
C VAL A 107 -15.24 0.09 -3.03
N TYR A 108 -14.61 -0.91 -2.41
CA TYR A 108 -13.92 -0.80 -1.11
C TYR A 108 -12.43 -1.15 -1.21
N PHE A 109 -12.02 -1.84 -2.27
CA PHE A 109 -10.66 -2.31 -2.51
C PHE A 109 -10.23 -1.96 -3.93
N VAL A 110 -8.92 -1.79 -4.14
CA VAL A 110 -8.38 -1.53 -5.47
C VAL A 110 -8.59 -2.74 -6.37
N ASP A 111 -8.19 -3.92 -5.90
CA ASP A 111 -8.30 -5.19 -6.60
C ASP A 111 -8.42 -6.36 -5.61
N SER A 112 -8.41 -7.59 -6.10
CA SER A 112 -8.50 -8.78 -5.24
C SER A 112 -7.26 -9.02 -4.38
N TYR A 113 -6.11 -8.41 -4.72
CA TYR A 113 -4.88 -8.54 -3.92
C TYR A 113 -4.95 -7.68 -2.65
N ALA A 114 -5.59 -6.51 -2.74
CA ALA A 114 -5.93 -5.67 -1.58
C ALA A 114 -6.81 -6.38 -0.53
N CYS A 115 -7.36 -7.56 -0.84
CA CYS A 115 -8.15 -8.37 0.10
C CYS A 115 -7.35 -9.48 0.80
N VAL A 116 -6.02 -9.56 0.57
CA VAL A 116 -5.14 -10.54 1.25
C VAL A 116 -5.02 -10.21 2.73
N ASP A 117 -4.60 -8.99 3.06
CA ASP A 117 -4.55 -8.46 4.41
C ASP A 117 -4.64 -6.93 4.39
N GLU A 118 -4.73 -6.32 5.57
CA GLU A 118 -4.88 -4.88 5.70
C GLU A 118 -3.64 -4.10 5.25
N LYS A 119 -2.44 -4.70 5.30
CA LYS A 119 -1.22 -4.05 4.83
C LYS A 119 -1.25 -3.97 3.31
N GLU A 120 -1.56 -5.08 2.64
CA GLU A 120 -1.71 -5.12 1.20
C GLU A 120 -2.82 -4.17 0.71
N ASP A 121 -3.95 -4.08 1.42
CA ASP A 121 -5.00 -3.11 1.12
C ASP A 121 -4.47 -1.67 1.04
N ARG A 122 -3.77 -1.25 2.10
CA ARG A 122 -3.13 0.08 2.15
C ARG A 122 -2.07 0.24 1.06
N THR A 123 -1.27 -0.78 0.83
CA THR A 123 -0.23 -0.75 -0.19
C THR A 123 -0.82 -0.56 -1.58
N ARG A 124 -1.85 -1.32 -1.95
CA ARG A 124 -2.50 -1.21 -3.26
C ARG A 124 -3.10 0.17 -3.48
N ILE A 125 -3.69 0.78 -2.45
CA ILE A 125 -4.17 2.17 -2.54
C ILE A 125 -3.01 3.13 -2.84
N MET A 126 -1.93 3.10 -2.06
CA MET A 126 -0.80 4.01 -2.27
C MET A 126 -0.15 3.79 -3.63
N GLU A 127 0.05 2.53 -4.03
CA GLU A 127 0.59 2.15 -5.32
C GLU A 127 -0.21 2.80 -6.46
N TYR A 128 -1.53 2.61 -6.49
CA TYR A 128 -2.37 3.15 -7.57
C TYR A 128 -2.37 4.68 -7.61
N PHE A 129 -2.46 5.34 -6.46
CA PHE A 129 -2.40 6.80 -6.39
C PHE A 129 -1.03 7.37 -6.80
N MET A 130 0.01 6.54 -6.77
CA MET A 130 1.35 6.90 -7.20
C MET A 130 1.64 6.57 -8.67
N THR A 131 1.04 5.54 -9.27
CA THR A 131 1.45 5.07 -10.61
C THR A 131 0.34 5.03 -11.66
N HIS A 132 -0.93 5.03 -11.24
CA HIS A 132 -2.08 4.81 -12.13
C HIS A 132 -3.04 6.00 -12.12
N ASP A 133 -2.80 6.99 -13.00
CA ASP A 133 -3.55 8.25 -12.98
C ASP A 133 -5.06 8.05 -13.25
N ASP A 134 -5.41 7.29 -14.29
CA ASP A 134 -6.80 7.06 -14.69
C ASP A 134 -7.55 6.25 -13.62
N GLU A 135 -6.95 5.17 -13.11
CA GLU A 135 -7.54 4.37 -12.04
C GLU A 135 -7.69 5.15 -10.74
N ALA A 136 -6.72 6.00 -10.38
CA ALA A 136 -6.82 6.84 -9.18
C ALA A 136 -7.99 7.84 -9.28
N GLU A 137 -8.24 8.42 -10.46
CA GLU A 137 -9.39 9.29 -10.71
C GLU A 137 -10.74 8.56 -10.56
N LEU A 138 -10.79 7.26 -10.89
CA LEU A 138 -11.96 6.43 -10.65
C LEU A 138 -12.08 6.07 -9.16
N LEU A 139 -11.01 5.56 -8.56
CA LEU A 139 -10.95 5.08 -7.18
C LEU A 139 -11.34 6.15 -6.17
N ILE A 140 -10.90 7.41 -6.37
CA ILE A 140 -11.17 8.49 -5.42
C ILE A 140 -12.66 8.90 -5.35
N GLN A 141 -13.46 8.44 -6.32
CA GLN A 141 -14.92 8.65 -6.30
C GLN A 141 -15.60 7.73 -5.27
N SER A 142 -15.00 6.58 -4.91
CA SER A 142 -15.49 5.75 -3.81
C SER A 142 -15.30 6.45 -2.46
N SER A 143 -16.37 6.53 -1.67
CA SER A 143 -16.28 7.07 -0.31
C SER A 143 -15.38 6.22 0.59
N ALA A 144 -15.30 4.91 0.38
CA ALA A 144 -14.47 4.02 1.20
C ALA A 144 -12.98 4.26 0.90
N ILE A 145 -12.62 4.25 -0.39
CA ILE A 145 -11.23 4.49 -0.83
C ILE A 145 -10.76 5.89 -0.43
N ARG A 146 -11.60 6.92 -0.60
CA ARG A 146 -11.24 8.30 -0.18
C ARG A 146 -10.91 8.36 1.30
N LYS A 147 -11.77 7.81 2.17
CA LYS A 147 -11.54 7.80 3.63
C LYS A 147 -10.30 7.00 3.99
N LYS A 148 -10.07 5.85 3.35
CA LYS A 148 -8.86 5.03 3.53
C LYS A 148 -7.60 5.85 3.19
N LEU A 149 -7.60 6.56 2.07
CA LEU A 149 -6.49 7.43 1.66
C LEU A 149 -6.30 8.61 2.64
N GLU A 150 -7.38 9.25 3.10
CA GLU A 150 -7.33 10.32 4.11
C GLU A 150 -6.67 9.84 5.41
N LEU A 151 -7.01 8.62 5.87
CA LEU A 151 -6.37 8.00 7.04
C LEU A 151 -4.87 7.78 6.83
N MET A 152 -4.48 7.26 5.66
CA MET A 152 -3.08 7.05 5.31
C MET A 152 -2.31 8.38 5.25
N CYS A 153 -2.90 9.42 4.65
CA CYS A 153 -2.31 10.76 4.58
C CYS A 153 -2.17 11.37 5.98
N ARG A 154 -3.18 11.23 6.85
CA ARG A 154 -3.10 11.65 8.25
C ARG A 154 -1.93 10.98 8.97
N ALA A 155 -1.76 9.67 8.79
CA ALA A 155 -0.68 8.90 9.41
C ALA A 155 0.71 9.34 8.93
N ILE A 156 0.86 9.65 7.63
CA ILE A 156 2.08 10.24 7.08
C ILE A 156 2.34 11.61 7.73
N ARG A 157 1.34 12.50 7.68
CA ARG A 157 1.47 13.89 8.14
C ARG A 157 1.72 14.01 9.65
N SER A 158 1.27 13.03 10.45
CA SER A 158 1.54 12.99 11.90
C SER A 158 2.92 12.42 12.26
N THR A 159 3.56 11.69 11.35
CA THR A 159 4.79 10.94 11.63
C THR A 159 6.04 11.59 11.01
N PHE A 160 5.91 12.16 9.82
CA PHE A 160 7.00 12.81 9.10
C PHE A 160 6.96 14.33 9.28
N ASP A 161 8.13 14.98 9.23
CA ASP A 161 8.16 16.45 9.07
C ASP A 161 7.77 16.80 7.63
N THR A 162 6.48 17.14 7.47
CA THR A 162 5.88 17.43 6.18
C THR A 162 5.60 18.92 5.97
N SER A 163 6.20 19.78 6.82
CA SER A 163 5.99 21.24 6.80
C SER A 163 6.32 21.92 5.47
N SER A 164 7.19 21.29 4.67
CA SER A 164 7.61 21.77 3.34
C SER A 164 6.96 21.01 2.16
N TRP A 165 6.07 20.06 2.43
CA TRP A 165 5.48 19.21 1.40
C TRP A 165 4.22 19.87 0.82
N GLU A 166 4.32 20.33 -0.41
CA GLU A 166 3.22 20.88 -1.21
C GLU A 166 2.95 19.96 -2.42
N ASN A 167 1.68 19.79 -2.80
CA ASN A 167 1.25 19.07 -4.00
C ASN A 167 1.84 17.64 -4.13
N VAL A 168 1.93 16.90 -3.02
CA VAL A 168 2.43 15.51 -3.06
C VAL A 168 1.46 14.63 -3.86
N ARG A 169 2.03 13.74 -4.68
CA ARG A 169 1.29 13.03 -5.74
C ARG A 169 0.10 12.22 -5.21
N TRP A 170 0.28 11.51 -4.10
CA TRP A 170 -0.77 10.67 -3.51
C TRP A 170 -1.92 11.46 -2.87
N GLU A 171 -1.73 12.75 -2.55
CA GLU A 171 -2.78 13.62 -2.01
C GLU A 171 -3.50 14.43 -3.11
N ARG A 172 -3.05 14.37 -4.37
CA ARG A 172 -3.50 15.33 -5.42
C ARG A 172 -5.00 15.31 -5.73
N LEU A 173 -5.70 14.23 -5.36
CA LEU A 173 -7.13 14.01 -5.62
C LEU A 173 -7.99 14.18 -4.36
N LEU A 174 -7.38 14.49 -3.21
CA LEU A 174 -8.06 14.86 -1.95
C LEU A 174 -8.31 16.37 -1.89
#